data_AF-A0A1H6BQ06-F1
#
_entry.id   AF-A0A1H6BQ06-F1
#
_cell.length_a   1.000
_cell.length_b   1.000
_cell.length_c   1.000
_cell.angle_alpha   90.00
_cell.angle_beta   90.00
_cell.angle_gamma   90.00
#
_symmetry.space_group_name_H-M   'P 1'
#
loop_
_entity.id
_entity.type
_entity.pdbx_description
1 polymer ?
#
loop_
_entity_poly.entity_id
_entity_poly.type
_entity_poly.pdbx_seq_one_letter_code
_entity_poly.pdbx_strand_id
1 'polypeptide(L)'
;MNIKKTWIVGVCSATALIIVGSGCNGSSQANGFDKKERLETLKKEEQRLRAILDSRQSGASETTAEKLQREQDERLVKKIGIEAGTLQDELYPPDTKAVLEENIRLLKNTLEINGYYETKKNDPVNGKAYERAARILNEKIKTLAEIEHQLKDGSKPIDQLTKEFEELRAVRELIINE
;
A
#
# COMPACT_ATOMS: atom_id res chain seq x y z
N MET A 1 20.12 28.12 -39.70
CA MET A 1 19.67 28.89 -38.53
C MET A 1 18.18 28.64 -38.31
N ASN A 2 17.84 27.71 -37.42
CA ASN A 2 16.70 27.74 -36.49
C ASN A 2 16.49 26.32 -35.93
N ILE A 3 16.90 26.19 -34.68
CA ILE A 3 16.93 24.96 -33.89
C ILE A 3 15.49 24.70 -33.40
N LYS A 4 14.91 23.56 -33.80
CA LYS A 4 13.63 23.11 -33.27
C LYS A 4 13.84 22.50 -31.89
N LYS A 5 13.36 23.19 -30.85
CA LYS A 5 13.15 22.62 -29.51
C LYS A 5 11.98 21.65 -29.56
N THR A 6 12.21 20.39 -29.19
CA THR A 6 11.14 19.47 -28.77
C THR A 6 11.59 18.76 -27.50
N TRP A 7 10.67 18.72 -26.55
CA TRP A 7 10.88 18.39 -25.15
C TRP A 7 11.04 16.88 -24.93
N ILE A 8 12.04 16.53 -24.14
CA ILE A 8 12.28 15.19 -23.59
C ILE A 8 11.21 14.94 -22.52
N VAL A 9 10.28 14.03 -22.80
CA VAL A 9 9.43 13.43 -21.76
C VAL A 9 10.20 12.24 -21.19
N GLY A 10 10.65 12.39 -19.94
CA GLY A 10 11.40 11.38 -19.21
C GLY A 10 10.58 10.12 -18.98
N VAL A 11 10.90 9.07 -19.72
CA VAL A 11 10.55 7.69 -19.39
C VAL A 11 11.50 7.24 -18.27
N CYS A 12 11.03 7.29 -17.02
CA CYS A 12 11.77 6.70 -15.90
C CYS A 12 11.64 5.18 -15.93
N SER A 13 12.70 4.59 -16.48
CA SER A 13 13.32 3.30 -16.15
C SER A 13 12.44 2.05 -16.14
N ALA A 14 12.58 1.32 -17.24
CA ALA A 14 12.54 -0.13 -17.27
C ALA A 14 13.40 -0.72 -16.14
N THR A 15 12.76 -1.37 -15.16
CA THR A 15 13.47 -2.21 -14.20
C THR A 15 13.84 -3.50 -14.92
N ALA A 16 15.13 -3.64 -15.20
CA ALA A 16 15.70 -4.82 -15.83
C ALA A 16 15.40 -6.06 -15.00
N LEU A 17 14.67 -7.00 -15.61
CA LEU A 17 14.64 -8.40 -15.20
C LEU A 17 16.07 -8.93 -15.22
N ILE A 18 16.65 -9.13 -14.02
CA ILE A 18 17.95 -9.77 -13.85
C ILE A 18 17.78 -11.26 -14.16
N ILE A 19 18.37 -11.67 -15.27
CA ILE A 19 18.57 -13.06 -15.66
C ILE A 19 19.49 -13.70 -14.62
N VAL A 20 18.97 -14.71 -13.91
CA VAL A 20 19.73 -15.58 -13.01
C VAL A 20 20.61 -16.50 -13.86
N GLY A 21 21.92 -16.24 -13.86
CA GLY A 21 22.95 -17.14 -14.38
C GLY A 21 23.76 -17.73 -13.23
N SER A 22 23.73 -19.06 -13.14
CA SER A 22 24.40 -19.89 -12.12
C SER A 22 25.92 -19.68 -12.02
N GLY A 23 26.45 -19.68 -10.79
CA GLY A 23 27.90 -19.76 -10.55
C GLY A 23 28.29 -19.79 -9.07
N CYS A 24 28.68 -20.99 -8.60
CA CYS A 24 29.60 -21.30 -7.49
C CYS A 24 29.25 -20.95 -6.02
N ASN A 25 29.00 -22.03 -5.26
CA ASN A 25 29.28 -22.30 -3.85
C ASN A 25 30.05 -21.25 -3.02
N GLY A 26 29.52 -20.94 -1.82
CA GLY A 26 30.36 -20.75 -0.62
C GLY A 26 30.12 -19.57 0.32
N SER A 27 29.10 -18.71 0.14
CA SER A 27 28.97 -17.50 0.99
C SER A 27 27.54 -17.12 1.44
N SER A 28 26.49 -17.82 1.00
CA SER A 28 25.11 -17.39 1.25
C SER A 28 24.62 -17.53 2.71
N GLN A 29 25.26 -18.36 3.54
CA GLN A 29 24.84 -18.52 4.95
C GLN A 29 25.29 -17.35 5.85
N ALA A 30 26.47 -16.78 5.63
CA ALA A 30 26.98 -15.67 6.44
C ALA A 30 26.15 -14.39 6.23
N ASN A 31 25.72 -14.13 4.99
CA ASN A 31 24.92 -12.96 4.64
C ASN A 31 23.47 -13.07 5.16
N GLY A 32 22.92 -14.29 5.25
CA GLY A 32 21.59 -14.51 5.81
C GLY A 32 21.52 -14.40 7.34
N PHE A 33 22.61 -14.74 8.04
CA PHE A 33 22.71 -14.61 9.49
C PHE A 33 22.77 -13.13 9.91
N ASP A 34 23.59 -12.32 9.23
CA ASP A 34 23.73 -10.88 9.46
C ASP A 34 22.40 -10.13 9.22
N LYS A 35 21.68 -10.46 8.14
CA LYS A 35 20.36 -9.88 7.86
C LYS A 35 19.31 -10.21 8.92
N LYS A 36 19.30 -11.44 9.47
CA LYS A 36 18.36 -11.80 10.55
C LYS A 36 18.65 -11.06 11.84
N GLU A 37 19.93 -10.95 12.20
CA GLU A 37 20.34 -10.19 13.38
C GLU A 37 19.99 -8.69 13.23
N ARG A 38 20.28 -8.11 12.06
CA ARG A 38 19.92 -6.73 11.72
C ARG A 38 18.41 -6.49 11.80
N LEU A 39 17.59 -7.41 11.30
CA LEU A 39 16.14 -7.33 11.37
C LEU A 39 15.64 -7.31 12.83
N GLU A 40 16.18 -8.17 13.69
CA GLU A 40 15.84 -8.20 15.11
C GLU A 40 16.25 -6.90 15.83
N THR A 41 17.41 -6.33 15.48
CA THR A 41 17.83 -5.02 16.01
C THR A 41 16.85 -3.93 15.58
N LEU A 42 16.50 -3.85 14.29
CA LEU A 42 15.59 -2.83 13.77
C LEU A 42 14.19 -2.94 14.39
N LYS A 43 13.66 -4.17 14.56
CA LYS A 43 12.36 -4.38 15.23
C LYS A 43 12.37 -3.91 16.68
N LYS A 44 13.44 -4.21 17.44
CA LYS A 44 13.60 -3.74 18.82
C LYS A 44 13.71 -2.22 18.89
N GLU A 45 14.43 -1.61 17.96
CA GLU A 45 14.59 -0.16 17.89
C GLU A 45 13.27 0.54 17.53
N GLU A 46 12.53 0.01 16.55
CA GLU A 46 11.20 0.50 16.18
C GLU A 46 10.23 0.45 17.37
N GLN A 47 10.16 -0.70 18.05
CA GLN A 47 9.31 -0.88 19.23
C GLN A 47 9.68 0.09 20.35
N ARG A 48 10.97 0.28 20.62
CA ARG A 48 11.45 1.23 21.63
C ARG A 48 11.02 2.66 21.30
N LEU A 49 11.20 3.09 20.05
CA LEU A 49 10.85 4.44 19.62
C LEU A 49 9.33 4.66 19.59
N ARG A 50 8.54 3.67 19.16
CA ARG A 50 7.08 3.71 19.25
C ARG A 50 6.61 3.85 20.69
N ALA A 51 7.16 3.07 21.61
CA ALA A 51 6.83 3.18 23.03
C ALA A 51 7.16 4.58 23.60
N ILE A 52 8.25 5.19 23.17
CA ILE A 52 8.60 6.58 23.52
C ILE A 52 7.55 7.55 22.97
N LEU A 53 7.17 7.44 21.69
CA LEU A 53 6.14 8.28 21.08
C LEU A 53 4.78 8.13 21.77
N ASP A 54 4.36 6.89 22.06
CA ASP A 54 3.09 6.60 22.72
C ASP A 54 3.06 7.14 24.15
N SER A 55 4.21 7.11 24.86
CA SER A 55 4.34 7.71 26.20
C SER A 55 4.31 9.24 26.19
N ARG A 56 4.60 9.87 25.05
CA ARG A 56 4.57 11.33 24.83
C ARG A 56 3.22 11.78 24.27
N GLN A 57 2.13 11.30 24.88
CA GLN A 57 0.77 11.75 24.51
C GLN A 57 0.69 13.29 24.53
N SER A 58 0.15 13.85 23.45
CA SER A 58 -0.05 15.30 23.29
C SER A 58 -0.94 15.86 24.38
N GLY A 59 -0.33 16.52 25.37
CA GLY A 59 -1.05 17.41 26.27
C GLY A 59 -1.42 18.72 25.57
N ALA A 60 -2.42 19.42 26.08
CA ALA A 60 -2.91 20.70 25.53
C ALA A 60 -1.88 21.86 25.55
N SER A 61 -0.63 21.61 25.96
CA SER A 61 0.45 22.59 26.10
C SER A 61 1.78 22.05 25.55
N GLU A 62 1.77 21.49 24.34
CA GLU A 62 3.00 21.10 23.63
C GLU A 62 3.69 22.36 23.08
N THR A 63 4.97 22.55 23.41
CA THR A 63 5.79 23.63 22.86
C THR A 63 6.17 23.34 21.40
N THR A 64 6.50 24.39 20.63
CA THR A 64 6.97 24.24 19.24
C THR A 64 8.19 23.31 19.12
N ALA A 65 9.08 23.32 20.12
CA ALA A 65 10.26 22.45 20.13
C ALA A 65 9.89 20.97 20.38
N GLU A 66 8.96 20.69 21.29
CA GLU A 66 8.46 19.34 21.56
C GLU A 66 7.72 18.76 20.36
N LYS A 67 6.90 19.57 19.69
CA LYS A 67 6.24 19.18 18.44
C LYS A 67 7.23 18.82 17.34
N LEU A 68 8.28 19.64 17.16
CA LEU A 68 9.30 19.40 16.14
C LEU A 68 10.11 18.12 16.43
N GLN A 69 10.44 17.88 17.70
CA GLN A 69 11.13 16.65 18.11
C GLN A 69 10.25 15.42 17.88
N ARG A 70 8.95 15.50 18.21
CA ARG A 70 8.01 14.42 17.96
C ARG A 70 7.89 14.11 16.47
N GLU A 71 7.77 15.12 15.61
CA GLU A 71 7.75 14.91 14.16
C GLU A 71 9.03 14.24 13.64
N GLN A 72 10.20 14.56 14.21
CA GLN A 72 11.46 13.90 13.88
C GLN A 72 11.47 12.43 14.33
N ASP A 73 11.00 12.16 15.55
CA ASP A 73 10.92 10.82 16.10
C ASP A 73 9.91 9.95 15.31
N GLU A 74 8.77 10.51 14.90
CA GLU A 74 7.79 9.85 14.01
C GLU A 74 8.39 9.50 12.65
N ARG A 75 9.18 10.42 12.05
CA ARG A 75 9.90 10.15 10.79
C ARG A 75 10.94 9.06 10.96
N LEU A 76 11.65 9.05 12.09
CA LEU A 76 12.67 8.03 12.38
C LEU A 76 12.03 6.64 12.53
N VAL A 77 10.93 6.53 13.29
CA VAL A 77 10.14 5.29 13.40
C VAL A 77 9.71 4.80 12.03
N LYS A 78 9.15 5.69 11.20
CA LYS A 78 8.73 5.33 9.85
C LYS A 78 9.90 4.81 9.01
N LYS A 79 11.06 5.45 9.08
CA LYS A 79 12.26 5.03 8.34
C LYS A 79 12.73 3.64 8.77
N ILE A 80 12.83 3.40 10.07
CA ILE A 80 13.25 2.10 10.64
C ILE A 80 12.23 1.01 10.28
N GLY A 81 10.93 1.31 10.37
CA GLY A 81 9.88 0.37 9.99
C GLY A 81 9.94 -0.02 8.50
N ILE A 82 10.25 0.93 7.61
CA ILE A 82 10.47 0.63 6.17
C ILE A 82 11.70 -0.24 5.96
N GLU A 83 12.83 0.06 6.63
CA GLU A 83 14.06 -0.74 6.53
C GLU A 83 13.84 -2.16 7.06
N ALA A 84 13.19 -2.30 8.21
CA ALA A 84 12.82 -3.60 8.79
C ALA A 84 11.87 -4.38 7.87
N GLY A 85 10.87 -3.71 7.28
CA GLY A 85 9.94 -4.32 6.32
C GLY A 85 10.64 -4.82 5.06
N THR A 86 11.52 -4.00 4.47
CA THR A 86 12.31 -4.38 3.29
C THR A 86 13.18 -5.60 3.58
N LEU A 87 13.86 -5.61 4.73
CA LEU A 87 14.73 -6.71 5.13
C LEU A 87 13.94 -7.99 5.46
N GLN A 88 12.75 -7.84 6.03
CA GLN A 88 11.80 -8.93 6.25
C GLN A 88 11.37 -9.55 4.93
N ASP A 89 11.02 -8.73 3.92
CA ASP A 89 10.61 -9.20 2.59
C ASP A 89 11.78 -9.88 1.83
N GLU A 90 13.01 -9.40 2.02
CA GLU A 90 14.19 -10.08 1.44
C GLU A 90 14.47 -11.45 2.08
N LEU A 91 14.26 -11.57 3.39
CA LEU A 91 14.48 -12.81 4.14
C LEU A 91 13.33 -13.81 3.99
N TYR A 92 12.11 -13.29 3.88
CA TYR A 92 10.86 -14.03 3.83
C TYR A 92 9.94 -13.36 2.81
N PRO A 93 10.17 -13.60 1.50
CA PRO A 93 9.35 -13.01 0.46
C PRO A 93 7.87 -13.27 0.72
N PRO A 94 7.01 -12.24 0.67
CA PRO A 94 5.60 -12.41 0.94
C PRO A 94 4.99 -13.36 -0.08
N ASP A 95 4.09 -14.23 0.38
CA ASP A 95 3.23 -15.00 -0.50
C ASP A 95 2.23 -14.03 -1.15
N THR A 96 2.53 -13.63 -2.38
CA THR A 96 1.76 -12.64 -3.14
C THR A 96 0.31 -13.07 -3.33
N LYS A 97 0.04 -14.38 -3.38
CA LYS A 97 -1.32 -14.91 -3.42
C LYS A 97 -2.04 -14.65 -2.10
N ALA A 98 -1.44 -15.03 -0.97
CA ALA A 98 -2.04 -14.84 0.34
C ALA A 98 -2.27 -13.36 0.67
N VAL A 99 -1.35 -12.48 0.26
CA VAL A 99 -1.51 -11.03 0.39
C VAL A 99 -2.71 -10.52 -0.40
N LEU A 100 -2.86 -10.96 -1.66
CA LEU A 100 -4.00 -10.58 -2.49
C LEU A 100 -5.33 -11.11 -1.93
N GLU A 101 -5.36 -12.36 -1.45
CA GLU A 101 -6.55 -12.95 -0.79
C GLU A 101 -7.00 -12.13 0.43
N GLU A 102 -6.05 -11.73 1.28
CA GLU A 102 -6.34 -10.89 2.45
C GLU A 102 -6.84 -9.51 2.04
N ASN A 103 -6.21 -8.88 1.05
CA ASN A 103 -6.63 -7.57 0.53
C ASN A 103 -8.04 -7.60 -0.06
N ILE A 104 -8.39 -8.65 -0.81
CA ILE A 104 -9.74 -8.87 -1.32
C ILE A 104 -10.74 -8.98 -0.17
N ARG A 105 -10.42 -9.76 0.87
CA ARG A 105 -11.27 -9.92 2.05
C ARG A 105 -11.52 -8.58 2.76
N LEU A 106 -10.47 -7.79 2.98
CA LEU A 106 -10.55 -6.48 3.63
C LEU A 106 -11.40 -5.49 2.82
N LEU A 107 -11.20 -5.44 1.50
CA LEU A 107 -11.99 -4.56 0.65
C LEU A 107 -13.45 -5.01 0.60
N LYS A 108 -13.73 -6.30 0.50
CA LYS A 108 -15.10 -6.86 0.52
C LYS A 108 -15.86 -6.46 1.77
N ASN A 109 -15.24 -6.62 2.95
CA ASN A 109 -15.82 -6.19 4.22
C ASN A 109 -16.12 -4.68 4.24
N THR A 110 -15.25 -3.88 3.62
CA THR A 110 -15.44 -2.43 3.51
C THR A 110 -16.61 -2.07 2.60
N LEU A 111 -16.78 -2.79 1.48
CA LEU A 111 -17.84 -2.52 0.51
C LEU A 111 -19.22 -3.03 0.97
N GLU A 112 -19.27 -4.15 1.71
CA GLU A 112 -20.53 -4.73 2.24
C GLU A 112 -21.27 -3.80 3.21
N ILE A 113 -20.56 -2.87 3.85
CA ILE A 113 -21.13 -1.90 4.80
C ILE A 113 -21.88 -0.74 4.09
N ASN A 114 -21.76 -0.60 2.76
CA ASN A 114 -22.12 0.64 2.07
C ASN A 114 -23.53 0.66 1.42
N GLY A 115 -24.58 0.43 2.21
CA GLY A 115 -25.96 0.80 1.82
C GLY A 115 -26.21 2.33 1.83
N TYR A 116 -25.27 3.11 2.35
CA TYR A 116 -25.42 4.55 2.59
C TYR A 116 -25.79 5.35 1.33
N TYR A 117 -25.07 5.16 0.22
CA TYR A 117 -25.30 5.96 -1.00
C TYR A 117 -26.64 5.66 -1.66
N GLU A 118 -27.09 4.40 -1.62
CA GLU A 118 -28.41 3.99 -2.12
C GLU A 118 -29.54 4.74 -1.41
N THR A 119 -29.43 4.94 -0.09
CA THR A 119 -30.45 5.66 0.70
C THR A 119 -30.46 7.18 0.48
N LYS A 120 -29.42 7.75 -0.14
CA LYS A 120 -29.24 9.21 -0.31
C LYS A 120 -29.48 9.71 -1.73
N LYS A 121 -29.94 8.86 -2.65
CA LYS A 121 -30.24 9.23 -4.04
C LYS A 121 -31.25 10.38 -4.19
N ASN A 122 -32.17 10.52 -3.23
CA ASN A 122 -33.20 11.56 -3.22
C ASN A 122 -32.74 12.86 -2.51
N ASP A 123 -31.46 12.98 -2.15
CA ASP A 123 -30.92 14.22 -1.57
C ASP A 123 -31.10 15.40 -2.56
N PRO A 124 -31.73 16.50 -2.13
CA PRO A 124 -32.08 17.61 -3.03
C PRO A 124 -30.86 18.36 -3.57
N VAL A 125 -29.70 18.25 -2.92
CA VAL A 125 -28.48 18.96 -3.31
C VAL A 125 -27.54 18.02 -4.08
N ASN A 126 -27.32 16.82 -3.53
CA ASN A 126 -26.28 15.89 -3.98
C ASN A 126 -26.82 14.56 -4.51
N GLY A 127 -28.13 14.40 -4.73
CA GLY A 127 -28.76 13.13 -5.11
C GLY A 127 -28.12 12.45 -6.33
N LYS A 128 -27.74 13.23 -7.36
CA LYS A 128 -27.01 12.71 -8.54
C LYS A 128 -25.61 12.20 -8.21
N ALA A 129 -24.90 12.84 -7.28
CA ALA A 129 -23.58 12.40 -6.84
C ALA A 129 -23.70 11.09 -6.04
N TYR A 130 -24.71 10.97 -5.19
CA TYR A 130 -25.01 9.74 -4.46
C TYR A 130 -25.45 8.59 -5.38
N GLU A 131 -26.24 8.88 -6.41
CA GLU A 131 -26.61 7.87 -7.42
C GLU A 131 -25.37 7.35 -8.17
N ARG A 132 -24.46 8.26 -8.56
CA ARG A 132 -23.20 7.88 -9.20
C ARG A 132 -22.33 7.05 -8.27
N ALA A 133 -22.21 7.45 -7.00
CA ALA A 133 -21.44 6.73 -5.99
C ALA A 133 -21.98 5.32 -5.75
N ALA A 134 -23.30 5.16 -5.68
CA ALA A 134 -23.93 3.86 -5.55
C ALA A 134 -23.67 2.96 -6.77
N ARG A 135 -23.64 3.52 -7.98
CA ARG A 135 -23.30 2.79 -9.20
C ARG A 135 -21.84 2.31 -9.18
N ILE A 136 -20.90 3.21 -8.86
CA ILE A 136 -19.48 2.88 -8.77
C ILE A 136 -19.26 1.79 -7.71
N LEU A 137 -19.90 1.91 -6.55
CA LEU A 137 -19.83 0.90 -5.50
C LEU A 137 -20.31 -0.47 -5.98
N ASN A 138 -21.45 -0.53 -6.69
CA ASN A 138 -21.97 -1.77 -7.25
C ASN A 138 -21.04 -2.38 -8.31
N GLU A 139 -20.45 -1.55 -9.18
CA GLU A 139 -19.42 -1.98 -10.12
C GLU A 139 -18.21 -2.54 -9.37
N LYS A 140 -17.78 -1.88 -8.30
CA LYS A 140 -16.64 -2.35 -7.50
C LYS A 140 -16.88 -3.72 -6.89
N ILE A 141 -18.05 -3.94 -6.31
CA ILE A 141 -18.44 -5.23 -5.72
C ILE A 141 -18.37 -6.34 -6.78
N LYS A 142 -18.88 -6.08 -7.98
CA LYS A 142 -18.85 -7.05 -9.08
C LYS A 142 -17.42 -7.36 -9.54
N THR A 143 -16.62 -6.32 -9.79
CA THR A 143 -15.23 -6.49 -10.22
C THR A 143 -14.41 -7.21 -9.15
N LEU A 144 -14.61 -6.90 -7.87
CA LEU A 144 -13.92 -7.59 -6.77
C LEU A 144 -14.27 -9.08 -6.72
N ALA A 145 -15.55 -9.44 -6.93
CA ALA A 145 -15.98 -10.82 -6.98
C ALA A 145 -15.38 -11.58 -8.20
N GLU A 146 -15.21 -10.89 -9.33
CA GLU A 146 -14.54 -11.45 -10.50
C GLU A 146 -13.05 -11.69 -10.23
N ILE A 147 -12.34 -10.73 -9.63
CA ILE A 147 -10.94 -10.91 -9.21
C ILE A 147 -10.82 -12.07 -8.21
N GLU A 148 -11.73 -12.19 -7.24
CA GLU A 148 -11.77 -13.30 -6.28
C GLU A 148 -11.96 -14.65 -6.99
N HIS A 149 -12.83 -14.71 -7.99
CA HIS A 149 -13.05 -15.91 -8.81
C HIS A 149 -11.79 -16.29 -9.59
N GLN A 150 -11.23 -15.33 -10.35
CA GLN A 150 -10.03 -15.52 -11.18
C GLN A 150 -8.79 -15.90 -10.36
N LEU A 151 -8.75 -15.50 -9.08
CA LEU A 151 -7.71 -15.91 -8.14
C LEU A 151 -7.88 -17.35 -7.65
N LYS A 152 -9.13 -17.79 -7.42
CA LYS A 152 -9.45 -19.14 -6.93
C LYS A 152 -9.27 -20.20 -8.00
N ASP A 153 -9.70 -19.93 -9.22
CA ASP A 153 -9.60 -20.85 -10.35
C ASP A 153 -8.22 -20.79 -11.04
N GLY A 154 -7.42 -19.77 -10.74
CA GLY A 154 -6.10 -19.56 -11.33
C GLY A 154 -6.17 -19.15 -12.81
N SER A 155 -7.27 -18.56 -13.26
CA SER A 155 -7.46 -18.18 -14.66
C SER A 155 -6.57 -17.02 -15.13
N LYS A 156 -5.93 -16.30 -14.19
CA LYS A 156 -5.10 -15.13 -14.47
C LYS A 156 -3.84 -15.09 -13.58
N PRO A 157 -2.69 -14.60 -14.08
CA PRO A 157 -1.49 -14.40 -13.27
C PRO A 157 -1.72 -13.46 -12.07
N ILE A 158 -1.10 -13.78 -10.93
CA ILE A 158 -1.24 -13.00 -9.68
C ILE A 158 -0.87 -11.53 -9.89
N ASP A 159 0.21 -11.23 -10.63
CA ASP A 159 0.64 -9.84 -10.86
C ASP A 159 -0.42 -9.01 -11.61
N GLN A 160 -1.16 -9.64 -12.53
CA GLN A 160 -2.25 -8.96 -13.24
C GLN A 160 -3.45 -8.74 -12.32
N LEU A 161 -3.81 -9.74 -11.52
CA LEU A 161 -4.90 -9.62 -10.54
C LEU A 161 -4.59 -8.56 -9.47
N THR A 162 -3.35 -8.48 -9.00
CA THR A 162 -2.89 -7.44 -8.07
C THR A 162 -3.03 -6.05 -8.68
N LYS A 163 -2.67 -5.88 -9.95
CA LYS A 163 -2.82 -4.61 -10.66
C LYS A 163 -4.28 -4.20 -10.77
N GLU A 164 -5.15 -5.12 -11.18
CA GLU A 164 -6.59 -4.87 -11.30
C GLU A 164 -7.24 -4.55 -9.95
N PHE A 165 -6.79 -5.21 -8.88
CA PHE A 165 -7.21 -4.89 -7.53
C PHE A 165 -6.80 -3.47 -7.11
N GLU A 166 -5.57 -3.04 -7.39
CA GLU A 166 -5.13 -1.69 -7.04
C GLU A 166 -5.82 -0.61 -7.89
N GLU A 167 -6.06 -0.87 -9.18
CA GLU A 167 -6.86 -0.01 -10.05
C GLU A 167 -8.29 0.14 -9.50
N LEU A 168 -8.91 -0.98 -9.10
CA LEU A 168 -10.23 -1.01 -8.48
C LEU A 168 -10.28 -0.21 -7.17
N ARG A 169 -9.26 -0.37 -6.32
CA ARG A 169 -9.14 0.34 -5.04
C ARG A 169 -9.02 1.86 -5.24
N ALA A 170 -8.33 2.30 -6.29
CA ALA A 170 -8.09 3.71 -6.57
C ALA A 170 -9.33 4.48 -7.06
N VAL A 171 -10.34 3.80 -7.59
CA VAL A 171 -11.60 4.44 -8.03
C VAL A 171 -12.31 5.07 -6.82
N ARG A 172 -12.70 6.34 -6.90
CA ARG A 172 -13.46 7.01 -5.83
C ARG A 172 -14.96 6.90 -6.08
N GLU A 173 -15.73 6.52 -5.07
CA GLU A 173 -17.18 6.37 -5.16
C GLU A 173 -17.87 7.74 -5.19
N LEU A 174 -17.53 8.62 -4.24
CA LEU A 174 -18.16 9.94 -4.14
C LEU A 174 -17.18 11.04 -4.53
N ILE A 175 -17.61 11.90 -5.45
CA ILE A 175 -16.95 13.16 -5.80
C ILE A 175 -18.02 14.24 -5.74
N ILE A 176 -17.95 15.09 -4.71
CA ILE A 176 -18.71 16.33 -4.63
C ILE A 176 -17.72 17.42 -5.00
N ASN A 177 -17.97 18.11 -6.12
CA ASN A 177 -17.15 19.26 -6.49
C ASN A 177 -17.59 20.41 -5.58
N GLU A 178 -16.69 20.85 -4.69
CA GLU A 178 -16.83 22.10 -3.94
C GLU A 178 -16.68 23.32 -4.86
#